data_AF-A0AAD7C671-F1
#
_entry.id   AF-A0AAD7C671-F1
#
_cell.length_a   1.000
_cell.length_b   1.000
_cell.length_c   1.000
_cell.angle_alpha   90.00
_cell.angle_beta   90.00
_cell.angle_gamma   90.00
#
_symmetry.space_group_name_H-M   'P 1'
#
loop_
_entity.id
_entity.type
_entity.pdbx_description
1 polymer ?
#
loop_
_entity_poly.entity_id
_entity_poly.type
_entity_poly.pdbx_seq_one_letter_code
_entity_poly.pdbx_strand_id
1 'polypeptide(L)'
;PRGSMYLSVSWILGFKETYSLLNCFVWGGALVGFCLARSIAMNPGRTADMMPAGEWFWLSRSIYRPSLLIHVYLSTFGGIGALLQFMPVIRRRKIILHRLNGYGVLTCLIVGNICGAIVARRSFGGELNVQSGYYAMGLMIVVSGIMGIVYVKRDTRRHRKWMMRMVVYFGAAISARLITLAAASIITIIGTYYT
;
A
#
# COMPACT_ATOMS: atom_id res chain seq x y z
N PRO A 1 -15.45 -29.86 16.10
CA PRO A 1 -14.88 -28.79 16.97
C PRO A 1 -14.13 -27.64 16.25
N ARG A 2 -13.78 -27.72 14.95
CA ARG A 2 -12.96 -26.70 14.25
C ARG A 2 -13.64 -25.35 13.94
N GLY A 3 -14.95 -25.21 14.13
CA GLY A 3 -15.68 -23.95 13.88
C GLY A 3 -15.69 -22.95 15.04
N SER A 4 -15.42 -23.40 16.28
CA SER A 4 -15.64 -22.59 17.49
C SER A 4 -14.68 -21.40 17.62
N MET A 5 -13.37 -21.61 17.41
CA MET A 5 -12.38 -20.52 17.53
C MET A 5 -12.57 -19.46 16.44
N TYR A 6 -12.86 -19.88 15.21
CA TYR A 6 -13.11 -18.97 14.09
C TYR A 6 -14.34 -18.10 14.33
N LEU A 7 -15.45 -18.70 14.78
CA LEU A 7 -16.68 -17.98 15.11
C LEU A 7 -16.46 -17.00 16.26
N SER A 8 -15.69 -17.37 17.28
CA SER A 8 -15.33 -16.50 18.40
C SER A 8 -14.53 -15.27 17.95
N VAL A 9 -13.46 -15.46 17.16
CA VAL A 9 -12.64 -14.35 16.66
C VAL A 9 -13.43 -13.48 15.67
N SER A 10 -14.26 -14.10 14.81
CA SER A 10 -15.17 -13.39 13.90
C SER A 10 -16.14 -12.49 14.66
N TRP A 11 -16.71 -12.99 15.75
CA TRP A 11 -17.59 -12.22 16.62
C TRP A 11 -16.86 -11.06 17.33
N ILE A 12 -15.66 -11.31 17.87
CA ILE A 12 -14.83 -10.32 18.57
C ILE A 12 -14.41 -9.17 17.64
N LEU A 13 -14.06 -9.47 16.39
CA LEU A 13 -13.71 -8.47 15.38
C LEU A 13 -14.94 -7.88 14.68
N GLY A 14 -16.09 -8.54 14.81
CA GLY A 14 -17.38 -8.07 14.36
C GLY A 14 -17.77 -8.43 12.93
N PHE A 15 -17.07 -9.37 12.33
CA PHE A 15 -17.42 -9.92 11.03
C PHE A 15 -18.66 -10.82 11.18
N LYS A 16 -19.70 -10.52 10.39
CA LYS A 16 -20.94 -11.30 10.35
C LYS A 16 -20.84 -12.50 9.39
N GLU A 17 -20.02 -12.40 8.36
CA GLU A 17 -19.85 -13.44 7.35
C GLU A 17 -18.52 -14.16 7.51
N THR A 18 -18.55 -15.48 7.28
CA THR A 18 -17.38 -16.35 7.40
C THR A 18 -16.31 -16.02 6.37
N TYR A 19 -16.59 -15.45 5.21
CA TYR A 19 -15.53 -15.11 4.24
C TYR A 19 -14.84 -13.78 4.56
N SER A 20 -15.49 -12.90 5.33
CA SER A 20 -14.96 -11.55 5.57
C SER A 20 -13.73 -11.55 6.48
N LEU A 21 -13.70 -12.43 7.49
CA LEU A 21 -12.53 -12.55 8.37
C LEU A 21 -11.36 -13.21 7.64
N LEU A 22 -11.61 -14.25 6.84
CA LEU A 22 -10.58 -14.88 6.01
C LEU A 22 -9.96 -13.87 5.04
N ASN A 23 -10.78 -13.08 4.35
CA ASN A 23 -10.30 -12.03 3.45
C ASN A 23 -9.48 -10.96 4.18
N CYS A 24 -9.93 -10.53 5.37
CA CYS A 24 -9.18 -9.60 6.20
C CYS A 24 -7.83 -10.18 6.63
N PHE A 25 -7.78 -11.47 6.95
CA PHE A 25 -6.56 -12.15 7.36
C PHE A 25 -5.59 -12.31 6.17
N VAL A 26 -6.06 -12.80 5.03
CA VAL A 26 -5.22 -13.04 3.85
C VAL A 26 -4.71 -11.72 3.26
N TRP A 27 -5.61 -10.81 2.87
CA TRP A 27 -5.22 -9.57 2.20
C TRP A 27 -4.66 -8.54 3.16
N GLY A 28 -5.25 -8.44 4.35
CA GLY A 28 -4.77 -7.54 5.38
C GLY A 28 -3.45 -8.00 6.01
N GLY A 29 -3.30 -9.32 6.21
CA GLY A 29 -2.03 -9.92 6.61
C GLY A 29 -0.95 -9.76 5.55
N ALA A 30 -1.28 -9.96 4.26
CA ALA A 30 -0.35 -9.71 3.17
C ALA A 30 0.10 -8.24 3.11
N LEU A 31 -0.81 -7.28 3.30
CA LEU A 31 -0.49 -5.86 3.36
C LEU A 31 0.49 -5.55 4.51
N VAL A 32 0.20 -6.03 5.72
CA VAL A 32 1.10 -5.81 6.87
C VAL A 32 2.42 -6.54 6.71
N GLY A 33 2.41 -7.79 6.20
CA GLY A 33 3.62 -8.54 5.89
C GLY A 33 4.52 -7.77 4.92
N PHE A 34 3.92 -7.20 3.86
CA PHE A 34 4.65 -6.34 2.92
C PHE A 34 5.19 -5.08 3.60
N CYS A 35 4.37 -4.36 4.38
CA CYS A 35 4.81 -3.18 5.12
C CYS A 35 5.99 -3.49 6.07
N LEU A 36 5.92 -4.60 6.80
CA LEU A 36 6.99 -5.03 7.70
C LEU A 36 8.25 -5.45 6.93
N ALA A 37 8.12 -6.21 5.86
CA ALA A 37 9.25 -6.58 4.99
C ALA A 37 9.94 -5.35 4.38
N ARG A 38 9.17 -4.30 4.05
CA ARG A 38 9.69 -3.05 3.50
C ARG A 38 10.18 -2.05 4.54
N SER A 39 9.97 -2.29 5.84
CA SER A 39 10.51 -1.45 6.91
C SER A 39 12.04 -1.37 6.89
N ILE A 40 12.72 -2.40 6.36
CA ILE A 40 14.17 -2.41 6.15
C ILE A 40 14.61 -1.25 5.23
N ALA A 41 13.76 -0.86 4.26
CA ALA A 41 14.01 0.24 3.35
C ALA A 41 13.82 1.64 3.99
N MET A 42 13.53 1.71 5.28
CA MET A 42 13.59 2.96 6.04
C MET A 42 15.04 3.40 6.28
N ASN A 43 16.00 2.45 6.30
CA ASN A 43 17.42 2.78 6.37
C ASN A 43 17.96 3.08 4.95
N PRO A 44 18.46 4.29 4.67
CA PRO A 44 18.94 4.65 3.34
C PRO A 44 20.04 3.75 2.79
N GLY A 45 20.94 3.24 3.64
CA GLY A 45 22.02 2.35 3.22
C GLY A 45 21.47 1.00 2.71
N ARG A 46 20.55 0.40 3.47
CA ARG A 46 19.85 -0.82 3.05
C ARG A 46 19.01 -0.61 1.80
N THR A 47 18.40 0.57 1.65
CA THR A 47 17.63 0.90 0.46
C THR A 47 18.50 0.94 -0.79
N ALA A 48 19.73 1.45 -0.69
CA ALA A 48 20.70 1.42 -1.78
C ALA A 48 21.04 -0.01 -2.20
N ASP A 49 21.25 -0.92 -1.23
CA ASP A 49 21.58 -2.33 -1.48
C ASP A 49 20.44 -3.11 -2.16
N MET A 50 19.18 -2.69 -1.91
CA MET A 50 17.98 -3.34 -2.45
C MET A 50 17.57 -2.85 -3.85
N MET A 51 18.29 -1.87 -4.40
CA MET A 51 17.97 -1.25 -5.68
C MET A 51 18.80 -1.86 -6.82
N PRO A 52 18.25 -1.95 -8.03
CA PRO A 52 19.01 -2.17 -9.25
C PRO A 52 20.26 -1.28 -9.32
N ALA A 53 21.34 -1.84 -9.88
CA ALA A 53 22.60 -1.12 -10.05
C ALA A 53 22.38 0.20 -10.81
N GLY A 54 23.01 1.27 -10.35
CA GLY A 54 22.91 2.60 -10.96
C GLY A 54 21.64 3.41 -10.59
N GLU A 55 20.58 2.79 -10.07
CA GLU A 55 19.36 3.52 -9.70
C GLU A 55 19.60 4.45 -8.50
N TRP A 56 20.46 4.03 -7.57
CA TRP A 56 20.85 4.83 -6.41
C TRP A 56 21.53 6.16 -6.78
N PHE A 57 22.24 6.24 -7.90
CA PHE A 57 22.85 7.49 -8.35
C PHE A 57 21.81 8.61 -8.58
N TRP A 58 20.65 8.24 -9.14
CA TRP A 58 19.55 9.19 -9.37
C TRP A 58 18.75 9.45 -8.10
N LEU A 59 18.46 8.38 -7.34
CA LEU A 59 17.62 8.47 -6.14
C LEU A 59 18.32 9.05 -4.91
N SER A 60 19.65 9.12 -4.91
CA SER A 60 20.43 9.80 -3.86
C SER A 60 20.49 11.32 -4.00
N ARG A 61 19.98 11.90 -5.10
CA ARG A 61 19.95 13.35 -5.35
C ARG A 61 18.95 14.08 -4.44
N SER A 62 19.12 15.39 -4.31
CA SER A 62 18.49 16.24 -3.28
C SER A 62 16.96 16.14 -3.17
N ILE A 63 16.24 16.01 -4.28
CA ILE A 63 14.75 15.91 -4.26
C ILE A 63 14.29 14.46 -4.10
N TYR A 64 15.00 13.51 -4.72
CA TYR A 64 14.56 12.12 -4.80
C TYR A 64 14.81 11.37 -3.50
N ARG A 65 15.92 11.63 -2.81
CA ARG A 65 16.27 10.95 -1.56
C ARG A 65 15.25 11.20 -0.44
N PRO A 66 14.89 12.45 -0.10
CA PRO A 66 13.86 12.69 0.91
C PRO A 66 12.49 12.19 0.44
N SER A 67 12.15 12.35 -0.84
CA SER A 67 10.87 11.84 -1.38
C SER A 67 10.76 10.33 -1.23
N LEU A 68 11.83 9.58 -1.54
CA LEU A 68 11.87 8.14 -1.37
C LEU A 68 11.67 7.73 0.09
N LEU A 69 12.37 8.38 1.03
CA LEU A 69 12.23 8.09 2.45
C LEU A 69 10.81 8.40 2.94
N ILE A 70 10.29 9.59 2.64
CA ILE A 70 8.93 9.99 3.01
C ILE A 70 7.92 9.00 2.44
N HIS A 71 8.07 8.60 1.17
CA HIS A 71 7.24 7.58 0.54
C HIS A 71 7.27 6.26 1.33
N VAL A 72 8.45 5.73 1.65
CA VAL A 72 8.60 4.46 2.39
C VAL A 72 7.98 4.56 3.78
N TYR A 73 8.28 5.61 4.54
CA TYR A 73 7.73 5.79 5.89
C TYR A 73 6.22 5.92 5.87
N LEU A 74 5.68 6.85 5.07
CA LEU A 74 4.24 7.11 5.08
C LEU A 74 3.42 5.98 4.46
N SER A 75 3.93 5.30 3.43
CA SER A 75 3.26 4.11 2.88
C SER A 75 3.26 2.94 3.86
N THR A 76 4.34 2.76 4.63
CA THR A 76 4.41 1.71 5.67
C THR A 76 3.43 1.99 6.80
N PHE A 77 3.46 3.19 7.39
CA PHE A 77 2.55 3.55 8.47
C PHE A 77 1.09 3.62 8.00
N GLY A 78 0.84 4.19 6.82
CA GLY A 78 -0.49 4.26 6.22
C GLY A 78 -1.06 2.89 5.88
N GLY A 79 -0.24 1.98 5.33
CA GLY A 79 -0.63 0.61 5.01
C GLY A 79 -1.01 -0.20 6.26
N ILE A 80 -0.20 -0.12 7.33
CA ILE A 80 -0.54 -0.76 8.61
C ILE A 80 -1.82 -0.16 9.20
N GLY A 81 -1.97 1.17 9.18
CA GLY A 81 -3.17 1.84 9.68
C GLY A 81 -4.44 1.51 8.89
N ALA A 82 -4.31 1.16 7.60
CA ALA A 82 -5.43 0.80 6.74
C ALA A 82 -6.12 -0.50 7.19
N LEU A 83 -5.42 -1.44 7.84
CA LEU A 83 -6.05 -2.62 8.44
C LEU A 83 -7.14 -2.26 9.45
N LEU A 84 -6.84 -1.27 10.31
CA LEU A 84 -7.76 -0.82 11.35
C LEU A 84 -9.03 -0.18 10.74
N GLN A 85 -8.96 0.32 9.51
CA GLN A 85 -10.13 0.84 8.79
C GLN A 85 -11.11 -0.25 8.38
N PHE A 86 -10.63 -1.47 8.13
CA PHE A 86 -11.47 -2.60 7.72
C PHE A 86 -12.06 -3.39 8.88
N MET A 87 -11.62 -3.13 10.12
CA MET A 87 -12.17 -3.79 11.32
C MET A 87 -13.58 -3.28 11.66
N PRO A 88 -14.65 -4.11 11.52
CA PRO A 88 -16.02 -3.68 11.75
C PRO A 88 -16.28 -3.22 13.20
N VAL A 89 -15.62 -3.85 14.17
CA VAL A 89 -15.77 -3.48 15.60
C VAL A 89 -15.27 -2.09 15.92
N ILE A 90 -14.19 -1.63 15.28
CA ILE A 90 -13.69 -0.27 15.46
C ILE A 90 -14.74 0.73 14.96
N ARG A 91 -15.31 0.50 13.77
CA ARG A 91 -16.37 1.35 13.23
C ARG A 91 -17.63 1.36 14.10
N ARG A 92 -18.07 0.20 14.60
CA ARG A 92 -19.33 0.08 15.37
C ARG A 92 -19.22 0.59 16.81
N ARG A 93 -18.10 0.33 17.48
CA ARG A 93 -17.92 0.65 18.92
C ARG A 93 -17.10 1.92 19.16
N LYS A 94 -16.20 2.29 18.25
CA LYS A 94 -15.25 3.41 18.42
C LYS A 94 -15.17 4.28 17.16
N ILE A 95 -16.31 4.87 16.76
CA ILE A 95 -16.43 5.64 15.52
C ILE A 95 -15.47 6.84 15.44
N ILE A 96 -15.18 7.50 16.58
CA ILE A 96 -14.23 8.63 16.63
C ILE A 96 -12.83 8.15 16.25
N LEU A 97 -12.38 7.01 16.79
CA LEU A 97 -11.09 6.41 16.43
C LEU A 97 -11.05 6.01 14.95
N HIS A 98 -12.12 5.42 14.42
CA HIS A 98 -12.21 5.08 13.00
C HIS A 98 -12.02 6.32 12.12
N ARG A 99 -12.67 7.44 12.47
CA ARG A 99 -12.55 8.71 11.74
C ARG A 99 -11.15 9.31 11.85
N LEU A 100 -10.60 9.43 13.05
CA LEU A 100 -9.25 10.00 13.27
C LEU A 100 -8.18 9.17 12.56
N ASN A 101 -8.21 7.84 12.73
CA ASN A 101 -7.32 6.95 12.00
C ASN A 101 -7.54 7.05 10.49
N GLY A 102 -8.77 7.27 10.04
CA GLY A 102 -9.11 7.34 8.61
C GLY A 102 -8.48 8.56 7.95
N TYR A 103 -8.57 9.72 8.61
CA TYR A 103 -7.90 10.93 8.15
C TYR A 103 -6.37 10.78 8.20
N GLY A 104 -5.82 10.21 9.28
CA GLY A 104 -4.38 9.94 9.39
C GLY A 104 -3.85 9.03 8.28
N VAL A 105 -4.50 7.88 8.06
CA VAL A 105 -4.16 6.94 6.98
C VAL A 105 -4.23 7.62 5.63
N LEU A 106 -5.30 8.37 5.36
CA LEU A 106 -5.49 9.01 4.08
C LEU A 106 -4.42 10.08 3.80
N THR A 107 -4.08 10.89 4.81
CA THR A 107 -2.99 11.87 4.71
C THR A 107 -1.65 11.18 4.44
N CYS A 108 -1.31 10.13 5.19
CA CYS A 108 -0.09 9.35 4.96
C CYS A 108 -0.04 8.78 3.55
N LEU A 109 -1.12 8.15 3.09
CA LEU A 109 -1.17 7.51 1.79
C LEU A 109 -1.15 8.51 0.62
N ILE A 110 -1.82 9.67 0.75
CA ILE A 110 -1.79 10.71 -0.30
C ILE A 110 -0.41 11.36 -0.38
N VAL A 111 0.17 11.79 0.74
CA VAL A 111 1.51 12.41 0.75
C VAL A 111 2.55 11.39 0.29
N GLY A 112 2.47 10.15 0.78
CA GLY A 112 3.32 9.06 0.32
C GLY A 112 3.18 8.81 -1.19
N ASN A 113 1.97 8.87 -1.74
CA ASN A 113 1.73 8.73 -3.18
C ASN A 113 2.34 9.87 -4.00
N ILE A 114 2.26 11.12 -3.53
CA ILE A 114 2.91 12.26 -4.19
C ILE A 114 4.43 12.08 -4.22
N CYS A 115 5.02 11.72 -3.08
CA CYS A 115 6.45 11.44 -3.01
C CYS A 115 6.86 10.25 -3.90
N GLY A 116 6.02 9.22 -3.98
CA GLY A 116 6.20 8.09 -4.89
C GLY A 116 6.17 8.50 -6.36
N ALA A 117 5.27 9.42 -6.74
CA ALA A 117 5.16 9.95 -8.09
C ALA A 117 6.39 10.79 -8.51
N ILE A 118 7.02 11.50 -7.56
CA ILE A 118 8.30 12.18 -7.80
C ILE A 118 9.40 11.16 -8.09
N VAL A 119 9.49 10.09 -7.27
CA VAL A 119 10.46 9.01 -7.42
C VAL A 119 10.27 8.25 -8.74
N ALA A 120 9.01 8.00 -9.12
CA ALA A 120 8.64 7.25 -10.33
C ALA A 120 9.27 7.79 -11.62
N ARG A 121 9.56 9.10 -11.69
CA ARG A 121 10.21 9.73 -12.85
C ARG A 121 11.56 9.10 -13.21
N ARG A 122 12.26 8.54 -12.23
CA ARG A 122 13.60 7.95 -12.39
C ARG A 122 13.66 6.47 -12.01
N SER A 123 12.53 5.89 -11.61
CA SER A 123 12.47 4.48 -11.25
C SER A 123 12.72 3.60 -12.47
N PHE A 124 13.50 2.52 -12.28
CA PHE A 124 13.84 1.55 -13.34
C PHE A 124 14.34 2.20 -14.64
N GLY A 125 15.32 3.11 -14.53
CA GLY A 125 15.90 3.80 -15.69
C GLY A 125 15.05 4.95 -16.25
N GLY A 126 13.85 5.17 -15.72
CA GLY A 126 12.95 6.25 -16.16
C GLY A 126 12.28 5.95 -17.49
N GLU A 127 12.03 4.68 -17.82
CA GLU A 127 11.29 4.32 -19.03
C GLU A 127 9.84 4.85 -19.01
N LEU A 128 9.31 5.16 -20.20
CA LEU A 128 7.97 5.76 -20.35
C LEU A 128 6.83 4.81 -19.92
N ASN A 129 6.98 3.52 -20.17
CA ASN A 129 6.06 2.46 -19.72
C ASN A 129 5.95 2.43 -18.18
N VAL A 130 7.06 2.51 -17.47
CA VAL A 130 7.14 2.49 -16.00
C VAL A 130 6.53 3.77 -15.43
N GLN A 131 6.92 4.93 -15.97
CA GLN A 131 6.40 6.22 -15.56
C GLN A 131 4.88 6.31 -15.74
N SER A 132 4.37 5.96 -16.93
CA SER A 132 2.94 6.02 -17.23
C SER A 132 2.13 5.11 -16.32
N GLY A 133 2.62 3.89 -16.03
CA GLY A 133 1.99 2.99 -15.07
C GLY A 133 1.87 3.58 -13.66
N TYR A 134 2.97 4.15 -13.12
CA TYR A 134 2.96 4.77 -11.80
C TYR A 134 2.08 6.02 -11.74
N TYR A 135 2.11 6.87 -12.76
CA TYR A 135 1.28 8.09 -12.79
C TYR A 135 -0.21 7.76 -12.94
N ALA A 136 -0.57 6.79 -13.78
CA ALA A 136 -1.95 6.33 -13.90
C ALA A 136 -2.47 5.77 -12.57
N MET A 137 -1.67 4.93 -11.91
CA MET A 137 -2.02 4.38 -10.59
C MET A 137 -2.14 5.47 -9.53
N GLY A 138 -1.18 6.40 -9.49
CA GLY A 138 -1.20 7.54 -8.59
C GLY A 138 -2.45 8.40 -8.75
N LEU A 139 -2.87 8.66 -9.99
CA LEU A 139 -4.11 9.38 -10.29
C LEU A 139 -5.35 8.62 -9.79
N MET A 140 -5.45 7.32 -10.07
CA MET A 140 -6.57 6.49 -9.62
C MET A 140 -6.71 6.47 -8.08
N ILE A 141 -5.58 6.44 -7.38
CA ILE A 141 -5.50 6.52 -5.91
C ILE A 141 -6.02 7.87 -5.41
N VAL A 142 -5.53 8.98 -5.98
CA VAL A 142 -5.93 10.34 -5.58
C VAL A 142 -7.41 10.57 -5.82
N VAL A 143 -7.92 10.23 -7.01
CA VAL A 143 -9.35 10.37 -7.34
C VAL A 143 -10.21 9.57 -6.37
N SER A 144 -9.81 8.34 -6.05
CA SER A 144 -10.54 7.50 -5.10
C SER A 144 -10.51 8.06 -3.68
N GLY A 145 -9.37 8.62 -3.25
CA GLY A 145 -9.20 9.31 -1.97
C GLY A 145 -10.12 10.52 -1.84
N ILE A 146 -10.13 11.39 -2.85
CA ILE A 146 -10.99 12.58 -2.90
C ILE A 146 -12.46 12.19 -2.84
N MET A 147 -12.88 11.23 -3.68
CA MET A 147 -14.27 10.76 -3.68
C MET A 147 -14.65 10.11 -2.34
N GLY A 148 -13.71 9.42 -1.68
CA GLY A 148 -13.88 8.92 -0.33
C GLY A 148 -14.21 10.02 0.68
N ILE A 149 -13.45 11.12 0.69
CA ILE A 149 -13.69 12.27 1.58
C ILE A 149 -15.03 12.93 1.26
N VAL A 150 -15.32 13.19 -0.02
CA VAL A 150 -16.55 13.87 -0.46
C VAL A 150 -17.79 13.11 0.01
N TYR A 151 -17.79 11.78 -0.08
CA TYR A 151 -18.94 10.96 0.31
C TYR A 151 -18.97 10.57 1.79
N VAL A 152 -17.94 10.86 2.60
CA VAL A 152 -17.87 10.38 4.00
C VAL A 152 -19.04 10.84 4.85
N LYS A 153 -19.52 12.08 4.63
CA LYS A 153 -20.70 12.66 5.31
C LYS A 153 -21.99 12.59 4.49
N ARG A 154 -21.89 12.37 3.16
CA ARG A 154 -23.06 12.39 2.24
C ARG A 154 -23.68 11.01 2.06
N ASP A 155 -22.86 10.00 1.77
CA ASP A 155 -23.29 8.63 1.51
C ASP A 155 -22.19 7.65 1.92
N THR A 156 -22.37 7.04 3.08
CA THR A 156 -21.38 6.10 3.63
C THR A 156 -21.21 4.84 2.78
N ARG A 157 -22.20 4.47 1.95
CA ARG A 157 -22.12 3.32 1.04
C ARG A 157 -21.23 3.67 -0.16
N ARG A 158 -21.36 4.87 -0.72
CA ARG A 158 -20.45 5.37 -1.77
C ARG A 158 -19.04 5.56 -1.25
N HIS A 159 -18.88 6.14 -0.07
CA HIS A 159 -17.59 6.24 0.61
C HIS A 159 -16.89 4.88 0.68
N ARG A 160 -17.57 3.85 1.19
CA ARG A 160 -17.01 2.49 1.27
C ARG A 160 -16.58 1.96 -0.10
N LYS A 161 -17.38 2.16 -1.15
CA LYS A 161 -17.04 1.72 -2.51
C LYS A 161 -15.76 2.39 -3.02
N TRP A 162 -15.61 3.70 -2.81
CA TRP A 162 -14.41 4.44 -3.23
C TRP A 162 -13.16 4.06 -2.41
N MET A 163 -13.29 3.83 -1.11
CA MET A 163 -12.17 3.36 -0.28
C MET A 163 -11.72 1.94 -0.64
N MET A 164 -12.65 1.05 -1.00
CA MET A 164 -12.30 -0.27 -1.53
C MET A 164 -11.51 -0.18 -2.84
N ARG A 165 -11.91 0.70 -3.77
CA ARG A 165 -11.15 0.94 -5.02
C ARG A 165 -9.73 1.42 -4.72
N MET A 166 -9.58 2.39 -3.83
CA MET A 166 -8.27 2.91 -3.41
C MET A 166 -7.35 1.79 -2.89
N VAL A 167 -7.87 0.90 -2.05
CA VAL A 167 -7.09 -0.21 -1.49
C VAL A 167 -6.72 -1.25 -2.55
N VAL A 168 -7.61 -1.53 -3.50
CA VAL A 168 -7.27 -2.39 -4.66
C VAL A 168 -6.16 -1.77 -5.50
N TYR A 169 -6.20 -0.46 -5.75
CA TYR A 169 -5.14 0.23 -6.50
C TYR A 169 -3.79 0.21 -5.78
N PHE A 170 -3.76 0.39 -4.45
CA PHE A 170 -2.53 0.17 -3.67
C PHE A 170 -2.07 -1.29 -3.70
N GLY A 171 -3.01 -2.25 -3.69
CA GLY A 171 -2.70 -3.67 -3.85
C GLY A 171 -1.98 -3.97 -5.18
N ALA A 172 -2.34 -3.28 -6.27
CA ALA A 172 -1.65 -3.43 -7.55
C ALA A 172 -0.16 -3.07 -7.48
N ALA A 173 0.21 -2.03 -6.71
CA ALA A 173 1.61 -1.66 -6.50
C ALA A 173 2.41 -2.76 -5.77
N ILE A 174 1.78 -3.39 -4.77
CA ILE A 174 2.37 -4.51 -4.01
C ILE A 174 2.55 -5.72 -4.92
N SER A 175 1.51 -6.09 -5.68
CA SER A 175 1.55 -7.20 -6.63
C SER A 175 2.62 -6.98 -7.70
N ALA A 176 2.71 -5.78 -8.27
CA ALA A 176 3.74 -5.43 -9.24
C ALA A 176 5.14 -5.68 -8.67
N ARG A 177 5.38 -5.32 -7.40
CA ARG A 177 6.69 -5.57 -6.78
C ARG A 177 7.00 -7.05 -6.64
N LEU A 178 6.05 -7.87 -6.19
CA LEU A 178 6.22 -9.32 -6.10
C LEU A 178 6.52 -9.95 -7.46
N ILE A 179 5.80 -9.51 -8.51
CA ILE A 179 6.03 -9.95 -9.89
C ILE A 179 7.43 -9.55 -10.35
N THR A 180 7.87 -8.31 -10.11
CA THR A 180 9.22 -7.87 -10.54
C THR A 180 10.34 -8.64 -9.84
N LEU A 181 10.19 -9.00 -8.56
CA LEU A 181 11.18 -9.81 -7.86
C LEU A 181 11.25 -11.23 -8.43
N ALA A 182 10.10 -11.85 -8.69
CA ALA A 182 10.04 -13.17 -9.32
C ALA A 182 10.61 -13.16 -10.74
N ALA A 183 10.25 -12.14 -11.54
CA ALA A 183 10.77 -11.97 -12.90
C ALA A 183 12.30 -11.80 -12.90
N ALA A 184 12.85 -10.98 -11.99
CA ALA A 184 14.29 -10.81 -11.86
C ALA A 184 14.99 -12.15 -11.58
N SER A 185 14.49 -12.95 -10.64
CA SER A 185 15.05 -14.27 -10.34
C SER A 185 14.99 -15.23 -11.54
N ILE A 186 13.89 -15.25 -12.28
CA ILE A 186 13.74 -16.09 -13.48
C ILE A 186 14.74 -15.67 -14.56
N ILE A 187 14.87 -14.37 -14.83
CA ILE A 187 15.80 -13.83 -15.83
C ILE A 187 17.25 -14.19 -15.46
N THR A 188 17.63 -14.07 -14.18
CA THR A 188 18.96 -14.48 -13.71
C THR A 188 19.23 -15.98 -13.97
N ILE A 189 18.22 -16.84 -13.79
CA ILE A 189 18.35 -18.29 -14.04
C ILE A 189 18.51 -18.60 -15.53
N ILE A 190 17.80 -17.88 -16.42
CA ILE A 190 17.90 -18.09 -17.86
C ILE A 190 19.32 -17.75 -18.35
N GLY A 191 19.97 -16.74 -17.77
CA GLY A 191 21.39 -16.44 -17.96
C GLY A 191 21.77 -15.90 -19.35
N THR A 192 20.80 -15.72 -20.27
CA THR A 192 21.01 -15.15 -21.61
C THR A 192 20.82 -13.64 -21.69
N TYR A 193 20.31 -13.02 -20.62
CA TYR A 193 20.08 -11.59 -20.52
C TYR A 193 21.03 -11.00 -19.48
N TYR A 194 21.88 -10.08 -19.92
CA TYR A 194 22.78 -9.32 -19.04
C TYR A 194 22.16 -7.93 -18.81
N THR A 195 21.89 -7.62 -17.55
CA THR A 195 21.55 -6.26 -17.09
C THR A 195 22.74 -5.65 -16.36
#